data_AF-A0A453PTS6-F1
#
_entry.id   AF-A0A453PTS6-F1
#
_cell.length_a   1.000
_cell.length_b   1.000
_cell.length_c   1.000
_cell.angle_alpha   90.00
_cell.angle_beta   90.00
_cell.angle_gamma   90.00
#
_symmetry.space_group_name_H-M   'P 1'
#
loop_
_entity.id
_entity.type
_entity.pdbx_description
1 polymer ?
#
loop_
_entity_poly.entity_id
_entity_poly.type
_entity_poly.pdbx_seq_one_letter_code
_entity_poly.pdbx_strand_id
1 'polypeptide(L)'
;VSSQIHCQGLLPLYPVTSSDALSSTSTPASIAFYKDKDSQHNASSYSSTDYICFKIPDGSLNLRNFVAVIKDFCNSCSTSNTPSLSGFLLHIPVEYECVDLSLYKVVLLLSGKSSSENAGRSWMVMLQTENLSFSQFSRTFPANYYNLQELEALELQLDTDYGKVRSVPHPLSTPLAVSASRGVACI
;
A
#
# COMPACT_ATOMS: atom_id res chain seq x y z
N VAL A 1 -6.60 14.05 28.08
CA VAL A 1 -5.96 13.77 26.78
C VAL A 1 -6.77 12.79 25.96
N SER A 2 -7.11 11.58 26.44
CA SER A 2 -7.96 10.64 25.69
C SER A 2 -9.34 11.20 25.32
N SER A 3 -9.98 11.92 26.25
CA SER A 3 -11.27 12.61 26.02
C SER A 3 -11.22 13.74 24.99
N GLN A 4 -10.03 14.11 24.51
CA GLN A 4 -9.84 15.12 23.47
C GLN A 4 -9.61 14.51 22.08
N ILE A 5 -9.45 13.18 21.98
CA ILE A 5 -9.27 12.47 20.70
C ILE A 5 -10.65 12.13 20.14
N HIS A 6 -11.04 12.82 19.08
CA HIS A 6 -12.34 12.64 18.42
C HIS A 6 -12.11 11.97 17.07
N CYS A 7 -12.86 10.90 16.78
CA CYS A 7 -12.85 10.29 15.45
C CYS A 7 -13.55 11.23 14.46
N GLN A 8 -12.80 11.75 13.49
CA GLN A 8 -13.34 12.65 12.46
C GLN A 8 -13.82 11.90 11.20
N GLY A 9 -13.42 10.64 11.03
CA GLY A 9 -13.79 9.85 9.88
C GLY A 9 -13.25 8.43 9.96
N LEU A 10 -13.87 7.55 9.20
CA LEU A 10 -13.48 6.15 9.03
C LEU A 10 -13.34 5.86 7.54
N LEU A 11 -12.33 5.07 7.18
CA LEU A 11 -12.12 4.56 5.84
C LEU A 11 -12.14 3.02 5.91
N PRO A 12 -13.28 2.38 5.61
CA PRO A 12 -13.34 0.92 5.49
C PRO A 12 -12.43 0.46 4.36
N LEU A 13 -11.43 -0.37 4.67
CA LEU A 13 -10.49 -0.87 3.65
C LEU A 13 -11.10 -2.08 2.94
N TYR A 14 -11.38 -3.15 3.66
CA TYR A 14 -11.93 -4.37 3.09
C TYR A 14 -12.78 -5.13 4.11
N PRO A 15 -13.75 -5.95 3.66
CA PRO A 15 -14.48 -6.85 4.54
C PRO A 15 -13.56 -7.97 5.01
N VAL A 16 -13.60 -8.27 6.30
CA VAL A 16 -12.96 -9.44 6.88
C VAL A 16 -13.93 -10.61 6.75
N THR A 17 -13.57 -11.64 5.99
CA THR A 17 -14.39 -12.86 5.92
C THR A 17 -14.08 -13.77 7.11
N SER A 18 -15.00 -14.66 7.48
CA SER A 18 -14.78 -15.63 8.56
C SER A 18 -13.58 -16.56 8.33
N SER A 19 -13.17 -16.75 7.06
CA SER A 19 -11.96 -17.49 6.69
C SER A 19 -10.67 -16.73 7.04
N ASP A 20 -10.67 -15.41 6.92
CA ASP A 20 -9.53 -14.54 7.29
C ASP A 20 -9.34 -14.48 8.80
N ALA A 21 -10.43 -14.52 9.57
CA ALA A 21 -10.40 -14.52 11.03
C ALA A 21 -9.76 -15.78 11.65
N LEU A 22 -9.70 -16.88 10.88
CA LEU A 22 -9.08 -18.14 11.31
C LEU A 22 -7.58 -18.21 10.98
N SER A 23 -7.09 -17.40 10.02
CA SER A 23 -5.67 -17.28 9.73
C SER A 23 -5.04 -16.29 10.68
N SER A 24 -4.21 -16.75 11.62
CA SER A 24 -3.46 -15.89 12.57
C SER A 24 -2.38 -15.03 11.89
N THR A 25 -2.41 -14.90 10.57
CA THR A 25 -1.42 -14.19 9.77
C THR A 25 -1.78 -12.71 9.71
N SER A 26 -0.94 -11.87 10.31
CA SER A 26 -1.03 -10.42 10.16
C SER A 26 -0.95 -10.03 8.69
N THR A 27 -1.96 -9.31 8.19
CA THR A 27 -1.93 -8.75 6.83
C THR A 27 -0.87 -7.66 6.75
N PRO A 28 0.08 -7.71 5.80
CA PRO A 28 1.10 -6.68 5.63
C PRO A 28 0.47 -5.31 5.40
N ALA A 29 0.88 -4.33 6.19
CA ALA A 29 0.43 -2.95 6.10
C ALA A 29 1.54 -1.98 6.53
N SER A 30 1.62 -0.84 5.87
CA SER A 30 2.59 0.21 6.16
C SER A 30 1.92 1.58 6.00
N ILE A 31 2.29 2.51 6.88
CA ILE A 31 1.80 3.90 6.87
C ILE A 31 3.02 4.82 6.87
N ALA A 32 3.01 5.85 6.03
CA ALA A 32 4.07 6.84 5.97
C ALA A 32 3.53 8.24 5.70
N PHE A 33 4.30 9.24 6.12
CA PHE A 33 4.01 10.66 5.90
C PHE A 33 5.20 11.29 5.21
N TYR A 34 5.01 11.83 4.01
CA TYR A 34 6.06 12.53 3.28
C TYR A 34 5.74 14.01 3.20
N LYS A 35 6.75 14.83 3.49
CA LYS A 35 6.68 16.27 3.23
C LYS A 35 6.79 16.52 1.74
N ASP A 36 5.92 17.37 1.22
CA ASP A 36 6.01 17.82 -0.15
C ASP A 36 7.31 18.64 -0.34
N LYS A 37 8.08 18.33 -1.38
CA LYS A 37 9.38 18.96 -1.62
C LYS A 37 9.26 20.31 -2.31
N ASP A 38 8.11 20.59 -2.94
CA ASP A 38 7.90 21.76 -3.79
C ASP A 38 7.34 22.97 -3.03
N SER A 39 7.07 22.87 -1.72
CA SER A 39 6.55 23.97 -0.90
C SER A 39 7.64 24.99 -0.48
N GLN A 40 8.52 25.39 -1.39
CA GLN A 40 9.58 26.38 -1.13
C GLN A 40 9.11 27.85 -1.12
N HIS A 41 7.84 28.12 -1.43
CA HIS A 41 7.28 29.47 -1.41
C HIS A 41 6.03 29.57 -0.53
N ASN A 42 6.23 29.56 0.80
CA ASN A 42 5.49 30.31 1.83
C ASN A 42 5.64 29.58 3.18
N ALA A 43 6.19 30.27 4.17
CA ALA A 43 6.52 29.74 5.49
C ALA A 43 5.32 29.34 6.39
N SER A 44 4.12 29.17 5.82
CA SER A 44 2.87 28.98 6.57
C SER A 44 2.08 27.71 6.24
N SER A 45 2.47 26.89 5.25
CA SER A 45 1.78 25.61 4.99
C SER A 45 2.76 24.52 4.61
N TYR A 46 3.11 23.66 5.58
CA TYR A 46 3.79 22.39 5.31
C TYR A 46 2.74 21.39 4.83
N SER A 47 2.50 21.31 3.52
CA SER A 47 1.70 20.21 2.96
C SER A 47 2.49 18.91 3.14
N SER A 48 1.92 17.96 3.88
CA SER A 48 2.43 16.60 3.97
C SER A 48 1.38 15.68 3.38
N THR A 49 1.81 14.74 2.55
CA THR A 49 0.94 13.70 2.03
C THR A 49 1.16 12.44 2.86
N ASP A 50 0.07 11.94 3.39
CA ASP A 50 -0.02 10.66 4.08
C ASP A 50 -0.31 9.55 3.08
N TYR A 51 0.30 8.39 3.31
CA TYR A 51 0.17 7.19 2.49
C TYR A 51 -0.10 5.98 3.38
N ILE A 52 -0.97 5.09 2.90
CA ILE A 52 -1.16 3.76 3.47
C ILE A 52 -1.04 2.75 2.33
N CYS A 53 -0.29 1.68 2.59
CA CYS A 53 -0.09 0.57 1.68
C CYS A 53 -0.41 -0.72 2.44
N PHE A 54 -1.19 -1.61 1.84
CA PHE A 54 -1.58 -2.86 2.50
C PHE A 54 -1.95 -3.94 1.49
N LYS A 55 -1.72 -5.21 1.87
CA LYS A 55 -2.20 -6.36 1.10
C LYS A 55 -3.71 -6.50 1.33
N ILE A 56 -4.47 -6.71 0.26
CA ILE A 56 -5.87 -7.09 0.37
C ILE A 56 -5.93 -8.61 0.57
N PRO A 57 -6.62 -9.14 1.60
CA PRO A 57 -6.79 -10.58 1.77
C PRO A 57 -7.44 -11.23 0.54
N ASP A 58 -6.93 -12.39 0.14
CA ASP A 58 -7.46 -13.15 -1.00
C ASP A 58 -8.94 -13.49 -0.77
N GLY A 59 -9.79 -13.19 -1.77
CA GLY A 59 -11.24 -13.40 -1.68
C GLY A 59 -12.00 -12.22 -1.07
N SER A 60 -11.30 -11.28 -0.43
CA SER A 60 -11.90 -10.01 -0.05
C SER A 60 -12.10 -9.13 -1.29
N LEU A 61 -13.22 -8.42 -1.33
CA LEU A 61 -13.59 -7.55 -2.47
C LEU A 61 -13.64 -8.26 -3.84
N ASN A 62 -13.73 -9.60 -3.89
CA ASN A 62 -13.54 -10.40 -5.12
C ASN A 62 -12.17 -10.21 -5.79
N LEU A 63 -11.17 -9.79 -5.03
CA LEU A 63 -9.80 -9.58 -5.47
C LEU A 63 -8.89 -10.70 -4.96
N ARG A 64 -7.79 -10.95 -5.67
CA ARG A 64 -6.78 -11.94 -5.28
C ARG A 64 -5.38 -11.41 -5.55
N ASN A 65 -4.49 -11.54 -4.58
CA ASN A 65 -3.09 -11.13 -4.69
C ASN A 65 -2.92 -9.63 -5.03
N PHE A 66 -3.75 -8.77 -4.42
CA PHE A 66 -3.69 -7.32 -4.62
C PHE A 66 -3.04 -6.60 -3.44
N VAL A 67 -2.33 -5.52 -3.74
CA VAL A 67 -1.87 -4.51 -2.79
C VAL A 67 -2.55 -3.19 -3.10
N ALA A 68 -3.15 -2.55 -2.11
CA ALA A 68 -3.73 -1.23 -2.26
C ALA A 68 -2.75 -0.17 -1.76
N VAL A 69 -2.69 0.95 -2.48
CA VAL A 69 -1.95 2.14 -2.06
C VAL A 69 -2.91 3.33 -2.12
N ILE A 70 -3.07 4.00 -0.99
CA ILE A 70 -3.98 5.15 -0.84
C ILE A 70 -3.16 6.31 -0.29
N LYS A 71 -3.46 7.52 -0.75
CA LYS A 71 -2.88 8.76 -0.23
C LYS A 71 -3.94 9.80 0.09
N ASP A 72 -3.52 10.85 0.80
CA ASP A 72 -4.33 12.02 1.16
C ASP A 72 -5.55 11.69 2.05
N PHE A 73 -5.41 10.71 2.97
CA PHE A 73 -6.48 10.31 3.89
C PHE A 73 -6.58 11.19 5.16
N CYS A 74 -5.52 11.90 5.55
CA CYS A 74 -5.49 12.83 6.68
C CYS A 74 -5.84 14.27 6.30
N ASN A 75 -5.85 14.63 5.02
CA ASN A 75 -6.02 16.02 4.56
C ASN A 75 -7.50 16.47 4.55
N SER A 76 -8.12 16.58 5.73
CA SER A 76 -9.52 17.01 5.92
C SER A 76 -9.71 18.53 6.04
N CYS A 77 -8.66 19.33 5.94
CA CYS A 77 -8.70 20.77 6.24
C CYS A 77 -8.96 21.70 5.05
N SER A 78 -9.14 21.19 3.82
CA SER A 78 -9.53 22.06 2.70
C SER A 78 -11.02 22.38 2.76
N THR A 79 -11.35 23.66 2.57
CA THR A 79 -12.70 24.24 2.52
C THR A 79 -13.60 23.73 1.38
N SER A 80 -13.14 22.72 0.63
CA SER A 80 -13.91 22.05 -0.42
C SER A 80 -14.66 20.85 0.16
N ASN A 81 -15.98 20.84 0.00
CA ASN A 81 -16.94 19.92 0.62
C ASN A 81 -16.82 18.41 0.27
N THR A 82 -15.73 17.97 -0.34
CA THR A 82 -15.49 16.55 -0.66
C THR A 82 -14.03 16.18 -0.39
N PRO A 83 -13.72 15.33 0.60
CA PRO A 83 -12.40 14.77 0.77
C PRO A 83 -12.11 13.84 -0.42
N SER A 84 -11.27 14.27 -1.36
CA SER A 84 -10.83 13.42 -2.46
C SER A 84 -9.69 12.55 -1.97
N LEU A 85 -9.97 11.29 -1.69
CA LEU A 85 -8.93 10.28 -1.53
C LEU A 85 -8.40 9.93 -2.93
N SER A 86 -7.15 9.48 -3.00
CA SER A 86 -6.67 8.91 -4.25
C SER A 86 -5.81 7.69 -4.00
N GLY A 87 -5.83 6.75 -4.95
CA GLY A 87 -5.14 5.49 -4.81
C GLY A 87 -5.11 4.69 -6.10
N PHE A 88 -4.51 3.50 -5.99
CA PHE A 88 -4.55 2.46 -7.00
C PHE A 88 -4.49 1.09 -6.32
N LEU A 89 -4.90 0.08 -7.08
CA LEU A 89 -4.70 -1.33 -6.76
C LEU A 89 -3.55 -1.87 -7.59
N LEU A 90 -2.67 -2.64 -6.99
CA LEU A 90 -1.57 -3.31 -7.67
C LEU A 90 -1.82 -4.81 -7.64
N HIS A 91 -2.04 -5.40 -8.80
CA HIS A 91 -2.15 -6.84 -8.96
C HIS A 91 -0.76 -7.46 -9.01
N ILE A 92 -0.52 -8.46 -8.17
CA ILE A 92 0.73 -9.21 -8.15
C ILE A 92 0.55 -10.47 -9.00
N PRO A 93 1.47 -10.77 -9.93
CA PRO A 93 1.34 -11.92 -10.82
C PRO A 93 1.17 -13.22 -10.04
N VAL A 94 0.44 -14.16 -10.64
CA VAL A 94 -0.05 -15.36 -9.95
C VAL A 94 1.08 -16.27 -9.46
N GLU A 95 2.26 -16.19 -10.07
CA GLU A 95 3.46 -16.94 -9.73
C GLU A 95 4.08 -16.50 -8.41
N TYR A 96 3.70 -15.32 -7.90
CA TYR A 96 4.25 -14.71 -6.71
C TYR A 96 3.20 -14.51 -5.63
N GLU A 97 3.67 -14.33 -4.41
CA GLU A 97 2.87 -13.91 -3.26
C GLU A 97 3.54 -12.73 -2.57
N CYS A 98 2.77 -11.71 -2.19
CA CYS A 98 3.24 -10.66 -1.30
C CYS A 98 3.42 -11.20 0.12
N VAL A 99 4.67 -11.27 0.58
CA VAL A 99 5.03 -11.67 1.95
C VAL A 99 4.98 -10.47 2.88
N ASP A 100 5.56 -9.34 2.45
CA ASP A 100 5.57 -8.11 3.23
C ASP A 100 5.66 -6.88 2.32
N LEU A 101 5.41 -5.69 2.89
CA LEU A 101 5.49 -4.42 2.20
C LEU A 101 5.91 -3.28 3.13
N SER A 102 6.47 -2.23 2.55
CA SER A 102 6.86 -1.04 3.32
C SER A 102 6.83 0.23 2.49
N LEU A 103 6.54 1.36 3.15
CA LEU A 103 6.49 2.68 2.53
C LEU A 103 7.81 3.47 2.73
N TYR A 104 8.62 3.52 1.68
CA TYR A 104 9.74 4.44 1.43
C TYR A 104 9.60 5.16 0.05
N LYS A 105 8.50 4.92 -0.68
CA LYS A 105 8.46 4.27 -2.01
C LYS A 105 7.92 2.87 -1.76
N VAL A 106 6.99 2.40 -2.56
CA VAL A 106 6.31 1.13 -2.27
C VAL A 106 7.32 0.02 -2.50
N VAL A 107 7.84 -0.56 -1.40
CA VAL A 107 8.75 -1.71 -1.45
C VAL A 107 7.95 -2.95 -1.13
N LEU A 108 8.00 -3.94 -2.01
CA LEU A 108 7.32 -5.23 -1.86
C LEU A 108 8.36 -6.33 -1.68
N LEU A 109 8.09 -7.22 -0.72
CA LEU A 109 8.78 -8.49 -0.58
C LEU A 109 7.88 -9.58 -1.13
N LEU A 110 8.29 -10.17 -2.26
CA LEU A 110 7.56 -11.23 -2.94
C LEU A 110 8.25 -12.57 -2.75
N SER A 111 7.47 -13.65 -2.64
CA SER A 111 7.95 -15.03 -2.65
C SER A 111 7.39 -15.75 -3.87
N GLY A 112 8.18 -16.63 -4.48
CA GLY A 112 7.72 -17.49 -5.56
C GLY A 112 6.88 -18.63 -5.00
N LYS A 113 5.69 -18.83 -5.57
CA LYS A 113 4.80 -19.91 -5.11
C LYS A 113 5.41 -21.27 -5.40
N SER A 114 5.14 -22.24 -4.52
CA SER A 114 5.67 -23.61 -4.58
C SER A 114 5.36 -24.34 -5.90
N SER A 115 4.32 -23.94 -6.62
CA SER A 115 3.91 -24.51 -7.91
C SER A 115 4.59 -23.85 -9.13
N SER A 116 5.46 -22.87 -8.92
CA SER A 116 6.13 -22.13 -9.99
C SER A 116 7.60 -22.53 -10.12
N GLU A 117 8.22 -22.27 -11.28
CA GLU A 117 9.68 -22.40 -11.48
C GLU A 117 10.50 -21.53 -10.51
N ASN A 118 9.82 -20.57 -9.88
CA ASN A 118 10.32 -19.58 -8.94
C ASN A 118 10.25 -20.02 -7.47
N ALA A 119 9.81 -21.26 -7.21
CA ALA A 119 9.69 -21.81 -5.87
C ALA A 119 11.01 -21.70 -5.07
N GLY A 120 10.92 -21.21 -3.85
CA GLY A 120 12.07 -21.07 -2.95
C GLY A 120 12.96 -19.85 -3.22
N ARG A 121 12.57 -18.97 -4.14
CA ARG A 121 13.22 -17.67 -4.35
C ARG A 121 12.31 -16.54 -3.87
N SER A 122 12.93 -15.41 -3.56
CA SER A 122 12.22 -14.19 -3.16
C SER A 122 12.66 -13.02 -4.02
N TRP A 123 11.85 -11.98 -4.07
CA TRP A 123 12.15 -10.74 -4.78
C TRP A 123 11.87 -9.54 -3.90
N MET A 124 12.81 -8.60 -3.88
CA MET A 124 12.57 -7.26 -3.37
C MET A 124 12.29 -6.34 -4.56
N VAL A 125 11.13 -5.70 -4.56
CA VAL A 125 10.66 -4.84 -5.65
C VAL A 125 10.46 -3.44 -5.11
N MET A 126 11.03 -2.44 -5.78
CA MET A 126 10.82 -1.04 -5.44
C MET A 126 10.01 -0.33 -6.52
N LEU A 127 8.81 0.12 -6.15
CA LEU A 127 7.93 0.91 -7.00
C LEU A 127 8.04 2.39 -6.67
N GLN A 128 8.20 3.18 -7.73
CA GLN A 128 8.21 4.63 -7.65
C GLN A 128 6.79 5.13 -7.87
N THR A 129 6.14 5.60 -6.81
CA THR A 129 4.76 6.10 -6.84
C THR A 129 4.56 7.29 -7.76
N GLU A 130 5.62 8.06 -8.04
CA GLU A 130 5.63 9.17 -9.02
C GLU A 130 5.34 8.72 -10.47
N ASN A 131 5.56 7.44 -10.78
CA ASN A 131 5.29 6.87 -12.11
C ASN A 131 3.93 6.14 -12.19
N LEU A 132 3.15 6.14 -11.11
CA LEU A 132 1.88 5.43 -11.01
C LEU A 132 0.72 6.42 -11.05
N SER A 133 -0.34 6.08 -11.79
CA SER A 133 -1.57 6.85 -11.80
C SER A 133 -2.32 6.67 -10.48
N PHE A 134 -2.76 7.77 -9.89
CA PHE A 134 -3.64 7.77 -8.73
C PHE A 134 -5.04 8.18 -9.17
N SER A 135 -5.97 7.23 -9.13
CA SER A 135 -7.38 7.50 -9.35
C SER A 135 -8.01 8.10 -8.10
N GLN A 136 -8.86 9.11 -8.28
CA GLN A 136 -9.61 9.71 -7.17
C GLN A 136 -10.82 8.85 -6.84
N PHE A 137 -11.12 8.73 -5.55
CA PHE A 137 -12.33 8.09 -5.07
C PHE A 137 -12.90 8.84 -3.87
N SER A 138 -14.21 8.68 -3.66
CA SER A 138 -14.92 9.48 -2.69
C SER A 138 -14.81 8.89 -1.28
N ARG A 139 -14.60 9.78 -0.30
CA ARG A 139 -14.81 9.47 1.12
C ARG A 139 -16.30 9.61 1.47
N THR A 140 -17.16 8.73 0.96
CA THR A 140 -18.58 8.77 1.31
C THR A 140 -18.85 8.10 2.66
N PHE A 141 -19.11 8.90 3.69
CA PHE A 141 -19.75 8.46 4.93
C PHE A 141 -21.21 8.94 4.88
N PRO A 142 -22.25 8.14 5.24
CA PRO A 142 -22.26 6.91 6.03
C PRO A 142 -22.63 5.64 5.23
N ALA A 143 -22.27 5.55 3.95
CA ALA A 143 -22.61 4.39 3.16
C ALA A 143 -21.55 3.29 3.34
N ASN A 144 -21.96 2.11 3.83
CA ASN A 144 -21.14 0.92 4.13
C ASN A 144 -20.47 0.28 2.89
N TYR A 145 -20.04 1.07 1.90
CA TYR A 145 -19.43 0.56 0.68
C TYR A 145 -17.91 0.63 0.78
N TYR A 146 -17.26 -0.47 0.39
CA TYR A 146 -15.82 -0.54 0.25
C TYR A 146 -15.43 0.07 -1.11
N ASN A 147 -15.19 1.37 -1.14
CA ASN A 147 -14.91 2.10 -2.39
C ASN A 147 -13.56 1.75 -3.02
N LEU A 148 -12.74 0.89 -2.39
CA LEU A 148 -11.46 0.46 -2.97
C LEU A 148 -11.62 -0.28 -4.31
N GLN A 149 -12.78 -0.90 -4.58
CA GLN A 149 -13.06 -1.54 -5.86
C GLN A 149 -13.17 -0.54 -7.02
N GLU A 150 -13.36 0.76 -6.74
CA GLU A 150 -13.43 1.82 -7.75
C GLU A 150 -12.03 2.27 -8.21
N LEU A 151 -10.98 1.87 -7.49
CA LEU A 151 -9.60 2.23 -7.80
C LEU A 151 -9.12 1.55 -9.07
N GLU A 152 -8.31 2.26 -9.84
CA GLU A 152 -7.63 1.71 -11.01
C GLU A 152 -6.70 0.54 -10.59
N ALA A 153 -6.82 -0.59 -11.30
CA ALA A 153 -5.96 -1.74 -11.13
C ALA A 153 -4.76 -1.68 -12.09
N LEU A 154 -3.57 -1.75 -11.52
CA LEU A 154 -2.29 -1.77 -12.21
C LEU A 154 -1.67 -3.16 -12.11
N GLU A 155 -1.10 -3.65 -13.20
CA GLU A 155 -0.38 -4.92 -13.23
C GLU A 155 1.08 -4.71 -12.83
N LEU A 156 1.56 -5.48 -11.85
CA LEU A 156 2.98 -5.45 -11.48
C LEU A 156 3.81 -6.18 -12.54
N GLN A 157 4.66 -5.43 -13.24
CA GLN A 157 5.66 -5.98 -14.15
C GLN A 157 7.01 -6.13 -13.44
N LEU A 158 7.51 -7.36 -13.37
CA LEU A 158 8.83 -7.67 -12.82
C LEU A 158 9.89 -7.59 -13.91
N ASP A 159 10.49 -6.42 -14.09
CA ASP A 159 11.66 -6.25 -14.94
C ASP A 159 12.93 -6.37 -14.07
N THR A 160 13.62 -7.50 -14.18
CA THR A 160 14.87 -7.77 -13.47
C THR A 160 16.05 -6.96 -13.99
N ASP A 161 15.95 -6.46 -15.22
CA ASP A 161 17.07 -5.80 -15.91
C ASP A 161 17.17 -4.32 -15.50
N TYR A 162 16.08 -3.75 -15.01
CA TYR A 162 16.00 -2.34 -14.62
C TYR A 162 16.47 -2.00 -13.18
N GLY A 163 17.07 -2.96 -12.47
CA GLY A 163 17.73 -2.76 -11.16
C GLY A 163 16.83 -2.39 -9.98
N LYS A 164 15.52 -2.15 -10.23
CA LYS A 164 14.47 -1.89 -9.22
C LYS A 164 13.86 -3.17 -8.65
N VAL A 165 14.20 -4.31 -9.24
CA VAL A 165 13.85 -5.66 -8.78
C VAL A 165 15.13 -6.39 -8.45
N ARG A 166 15.21 -7.01 -7.27
CA ARG A 166 16.34 -7.82 -6.85
C ARG A 166 15.86 -9.20 -6.45
N SER A 167 16.37 -10.24 -7.11
CA SER A 167 16.13 -11.63 -6.71
C SER A 167 17.02 -12.01 -5.52
N VAL A 168 16.46 -12.77 -4.59
CA VAL A 168 17.17 -13.40 -3.49
C VAL A 168 17.03 -14.91 -3.65
N PRO A 169 18.14 -15.67 -3.66
CA PRO A 169 18.12 -17.09 -4.01
C PRO A 169 17.53 -18.01 -2.94
N HIS A 170 16.92 -17.45 -1.89
CA HIS A 170 16.35 -18.18 -0.77
C HIS A 170 14.99 -17.57 -0.38
N PRO A 171 14.12 -18.33 0.30
CA PRO A 171 12.86 -17.81 0.81
C PRO A 171 13.14 -16.81 1.94
N LEU A 172 12.40 -15.71 1.93
CA LEU A 172 12.46 -14.67 2.95
C LEU A 172 11.14 -14.59 3.71
N SER A 173 11.23 -14.15 4.97
CA SER A 173 10.09 -13.96 5.86
C SER A 173 9.94 -12.50 6.26
N THR A 174 8.77 -12.15 6.79
CA THR A 174 8.53 -10.89 7.50
C THR A 174 9.44 -10.77 8.75
N PRO A 175 9.78 -9.56 9.22
CA PRO A 175 9.34 -8.26 8.71
C PRO A 175 10.36 -7.59 7.77
N LEU A 176 9.87 -6.90 6.74
CA LEU A 176 10.62 -5.98 5.89
C LEU A 176 10.70 -4.60 6.57
N ALA A 177 11.91 -4.16 6.87
CA ALA A 177 12.18 -2.82 7.39
C ALA A 177 12.90 -1.96 6.35
N VAL A 178 12.44 -0.74 6.12
CA VAL A 178 13.07 0.20 5.19
C VAL A 178 13.39 1.51 5.89
N SER A 179 14.53 2.11 5.55
CA SER A 179 14.94 3.42 6.04
C SER A 179 15.08 4.38 4.89
N ALA A 180 14.16 5.36 4.86
CA ALA A 180 14.12 6.33 3.78
C ALA A 180 15.32 7.27 3.73
N SER A 181 15.74 7.72 4.91
CA SER A 181 16.86 8.64 5.08
C SER A 181 18.20 8.02 4.70
N ARG A 182 18.33 6.69 4.82
CA ARG A 182 19.58 5.97 4.56
C ARG A 182 19.57 5.17 3.26
N GLY A 183 18.41 5.01 2.62
CA GLY A 183 18.26 4.21 1.41
C GLY A 183 18.57 2.73 1.61
N VAL A 184 18.30 2.20 2.81
CA VAL A 184 18.56 0.79 3.15
C VAL A 184 17.27 0.05 3.43
N ALA A 185 17.27 -1.25 3.13
CA ALA A 185 16.23 -2.20 3.50
C ALA A 185 16.88 -3.38 4.23
N CYS A 186 16.19 -3.91 5.23
CA CYS A 186 16.56 -5.09 5.99
C CYS A 186 15.38 -6.06 5.98
N ILE A 187 15.70 -7.34 5.86
CA ILE A 187 14.76 -8.46 5.94
C ILE A 187 15.33 -9.45 6.95
#